data_AF-A0A662U9J1-F1
#
_entry.id   AF-A0A662U9J1-F1
#
_cell.length_a   1.000
_cell.length_b   1.000
_cell.length_c   1.000
_cell.angle_alpha   90.00
_cell.angle_beta   90.00
_cell.angle_gamma   90.00
#
_symmetry.space_group_name_H-M   'P 1'
#
loop_
_entity.id
_entity.type
_entity.pdbx_description
1 polymer ?
#
loop_
_entity_poly.entity_id
_entity_poly.type
_entity_poly.pdbx_seq_one_letter_code
_entity_poly.pdbx_strand_id
1 'polypeptide(L)'
;MVTVEKQLSSERDELDEFIREQMRIFREIALKVKDYFDTFLMEAGMDDLDQVDKSFYYAFILEISRSIFINWSVYMRRREEHRSRS
;
A
#
# COMPACT_ATOMS: atom_id res chain seq x y z
N MET A 1 27.92 -16.90 -21.46
CA MET A 1 26.83 -15.94 -21.73
C MET A 1 25.47 -16.48 -21.31
N VAL A 2 25.09 -17.73 -21.64
CA VAL A 2 23.81 -18.36 -21.25
C VAL A 2 23.51 -18.30 -19.73
N THR A 3 24.52 -18.40 -18.88
CA THR A 3 24.36 -18.38 -17.42
C THR A 3 23.96 -17.02 -16.86
N VAL A 4 24.43 -15.93 -17.49
CA VAL A 4 24.19 -14.56 -17.03
C VAL A 4 22.78 -14.10 -17.41
N GLU A 5 22.33 -14.41 -18.63
CA GLU A 5 20.95 -14.12 -19.06
C GLU A 5 19.91 -14.86 -18.22
N LYS A 6 20.21 -16.11 -17.82
CA LYS A 6 19.32 -16.89 -16.96
C LYS A 6 19.22 -16.34 -15.54
N GLN A 7 20.32 -15.83 -14.97
CA GLN A 7 20.30 -15.13 -13.68
C GLN A 7 19.55 -13.80 -13.74
N LEU A 8 19.76 -13.01 -14.81
CA LEU A 8 19.04 -11.75 -14.99
C LEU A 8 17.53 -11.95 -15.20
N SER A 9 17.14 -13.08 -15.81
CA SER A 9 15.73 -13.46 -15.92
C SER A 9 15.14 -13.80 -14.54
N SER A 10 15.83 -14.61 -13.73
CA SER A 10 15.32 -14.98 -12.40
C SER A 10 15.23 -13.80 -11.44
N GLU A 11 16.19 -12.88 -11.47
CA GLU A 11 16.15 -11.66 -10.65
C GLU A 11 14.96 -10.75 -11.02
N ARG A 12 14.59 -10.69 -12.30
CA ARG A 12 13.40 -9.96 -12.76
C ARG A 12 12.12 -10.62 -12.28
N ASP A 13 12.04 -11.95 -12.36
CA ASP A 13 10.86 -12.70 -11.92
C ASP A 13 10.65 -12.55 -10.40
N GLU A 14 11.72 -12.61 -9.61
CA GLU A 14 11.68 -12.38 -8.15
C GLU A 14 11.24 -10.94 -7.82
N LEU A 15 11.74 -9.95 -8.55
CA LEU A 15 11.33 -8.55 -8.38
C LEU A 15 9.85 -8.36 -8.71
N ASP A 16 9.37 -8.95 -9.80
CA ASP A 16 7.96 -8.86 -10.21
C ASP A 16 7.04 -9.51 -9.17
N GLU A 17 7.42 -10.67 -8.62
CA GLU A 17 6.67 -11.31 -7.55
C GLU A 17 6.64 -10.45 -6.28
N PHE A 18 7.79 -9.90 -5.89
CA PHE A 18 7.87 -8.97 -4.77
C PHE A 18 6.94 -7.75 -4.97
N ILE A 19 7.00 -7.11 -6.15
CA ILE A 19 6.14 -5.96 -6.48
C ILE A 19 4.66 -6.35 -6.42
N ARG A 20 4.27 -7.50 -6.98
CA ARG A 20 2.87 -7.98 -6.93
C ARG A 20 2.38 -8.14 -5.51
N GLU A 21 3.19 -8.72 -4.63
CA GLU A 21 2.84 -8.88 -3.23
C GLU A 21 2.70 -7.54 -2.52
N GLN A 22 3.63 -6.60 -2.74
CA GLN A 22 3.53 -5.25 -2.18
C GLN A 22 2.28 -4.52 -2.68
N MET A 23 1.95 -4.64 -3.98
CA MET A 23 0.77 -4.03 -4.58
C MET A 23 -0.54 -4.61 -4.05
N ARG A 24 -0.56 -5.91 -3.70
CA ARG A 24 -1.72 -6.55 -3.05
C ARG A 24 -2.00 -5.91 -1.69
N ILE A 25 -0.98 -5.78 -0.85
CA ILE A 25 -1.08 -5.16 0.48
C ILE A 25 -1.48 -3.69 0.35
N PHE A 26 -0.85 -2.94 -0.56
CA PHE A 26 -1.18 -1.55 -0.81
C PHE A 26 -2.64 -1.38 -1.25
N ARG A 27 -3.14 -2.23 -2.14
CA ARG A 27 -4.54 -2.20 -2.59
C ARG A 27 -5.51 -2.40 -1.42
N GLU A 28 -5.25 -3.35 -0.54
CA GLU A 28 -6.09 -3.58 0.64
C GLU A 28 -6.11 -2.38 1.59
N ILE A 29 -4.94 -1.76 1.81
CA ILE A 29 -4.83 -0.53 2.60
C ILE A 29 -5.62 0.59 1.94
N ALA A 30 -5.44 0.83 0.64
CA ALA A 30 -6.06 1.92 -0.08
C ALA A 30 -7.58 1.83 -0.09
N LEU A 31 -8.15 0.63 -0.24
CA LEU A 31 -9.59 0.43 -0.15
C LEU A 31 -10.11 0.73 1.26
N LYS A 32 -9.41 0.29 2.31
CA LYS A 32 -9.79 0.61 3.70
C LYS A 32 -9.70 2.10 3.98
N VAL A 33 -8.63 2.75 3.54
CA VAL A 33 -8.44 4.21 3.68
C VAL A 33 -9.55 4.97 2.97
N LYS A 34 -9.91 4.56 1.75
CA LYS A 34 -11.04 5.13 1.03
C LYS A 34 -12.32 5.05 1.85
N ASP A 35 -12.67 3.87 2.35
CA ASP A 35 -13.90 3.68 3.12
C ASP A 35 -13.93 4.53 4.40
N TYR A 36 -12.79 4.62 5.12
CA TYR A 36 -12.66 5.50 6.29
C TYR A 36 -12.79 6.98 5.93
N PHE A 37 -12.19 7.39 4.81
CA PHE A 37 -12.22 8.79 4.38
C PHE A 37 -13.61 9.20 3.89
N ASP A 38 -14.30 8.34 3.14
CA ASP A 38 -15.69 8.57 2.73
C ASP A 38 -16.60 8.71 3.95
N THR A 39 -16.46 7.83 4.94
CA THR A 39 -17.20 7.91 6.20
C THR A 39 -16.93 9.23 6.93
N PHE A 40 -15.66 9.62 7.01
CA PHE A 40 -15.26 10.90 7.62
C PHE A 40 -15.88 12.11 6.91
N LEU A 41 -15.88 12.14 5.57
CA LEU A 41 -16.48 13.22 4.79
C LEU A 41 -17.99 13.28 5.02
N MET A 42 -18.67 12.13 5.04
CA MET A 42 -20.10 12.06 5.36
C MET A 42 -20.40 12.60 6.77
N GLU A 43 -19.63 12.18 7.79
CA GLU A 43 -19.78 12.64 9.17
C GLU A 43 -19.53 14.14 9.32
N ALA A 44 -18.62 14.70 8.50
CA ALA A 44 -18.32 16.12 8.47
C ALA A 44 -19.37 16.97 7.71
N GLY A 45 -20.40 16.36 7.12
CA GLY A 45 -21.36 17.05 6.25
C GLY A 45 -20.74 17.52 4.93
N MET A 46 -19.70 16.83 4.46
CA MET A 46 -19.04 17.01 3.17
C MET A 46 -19.40 15.88 2.21
N ASP A 47 -20.67 15.49 2.22
CA ASP A 47 -21.26 14.41 1.42
C ASP A 47 -21.37 14.75 -0.08
N ASP A 48 -21.29 16.03 -0.42
CA ASP A 48 -21.24 16.52 -1.80
C ASP A 48 -19.82 16.38 -2.37
N LEU A 49 -19.41 15.13 -2.66
CA LEU A 49 -18.10 14.76 -3.21
C LEU A 49 -17.76 15.46 -4.53
N ASP A 50 -18.74 16.03 -5.23
CA ASP A 50 -18.52 16.87 -6.41
C ASP A 50 -17.88 18.23 -6.06
N GLN A 51 -17.91 18.66 -4.80
CA GLN A 51 -17.22 19.87 -4.32
C GLN A 51 -15.75 19.63 -3.95
N VAL A 52 -15.36 18.37 -3.73
CA VAL A 52 -13.97 18.01 -3.48
C VAL A 52 -13.32 17.70 -4.82
N ASP A 53 -12.25 18.43 -5.17
CA ASP A 53 -11.48 18.14 -6.38
C ASP A 53 -11.08 16.66 -6.39
N LYS A 54 -11.49 15.92 -7.43
CA LYS A 54 -11.20 14.49 -7.58
C LYS A 54 -9.70 14.21 -7.51
N SER A 55 -8.87 15.12 -8.02
CA SER A 55 -7.42 15.02 -7.90
C SER A 55 -6.95 15.11 -6.46
N PHE A 56 -7.54 15.98 -5.64
CA PHE A 56 -7.25 16.06 -4.21
C PHE A 56 -7.69 14.78 -3.49
N TYR A 57 -8.90 14.30 -3.74
CA TYR A 57 -9.43 13.07 -3.13
C TYR A 57 -8.51 11.87 -3.38
N TYR A 58 -8.11 11.63 -4.64
CA TYR A 58 -7.19 10.54 -4.97
C TYR A 58 -5.79 10.75 -4.39
N ALA A 59 -5.25 11.97 -4.44
CA ALA A 59 -3.95 12.28 -3.86
C ALA A 59 -3.94 12.01 -2.35
N PHE A 60 -5.01 12.38 -1.65
CA PHE A 60 -5.14 12.15 -0.22
C PHE A 60 -5.20 10.66 0.11
N ILE A 61 -6.03 9.88 -0.60
CA ILE A 61 -6.09 8.42 -0.41
C ILE A 61 -4.72 7.79 -0.63
N LEU A 62 -4.04 8.14 -1.73
CA LEU A 62 -2.72 7.57 -2.05
C LEU A 62 -1.67 7.93 -0.99
N GLU A 63 -1.67 9.17 -0.50
CA GLU A 63 -0.69 9.64 0.46
C GLU A 63 -0.85 8.99 1.84
N ILE A 64 -2.10 8.89 2.31
CA ILE A 64 -2.41 8.19 3.56
C ILE A 64 -2.10 6.70 3.42
N SER A 65 -2.47 6.08 2.29
CA SER A 65 -2.19 4.66 2.02
C SER A 65 -0.70 4.36 2.00
N ARG A 66 0.11 5.23 1.37
CA ARG A 66 1.57 5.12 1.36
C ARG A 66 2.16 5.17 2.77
N SER A 67 1.69 6.11 3.59
CA SER A 67 2.15 6.27 4.98
C SER A 67 1.81 5.05 5.84
N ILE A 68 0.58 4.53 5.73
CA ILE A 68 0.15 3.32 6.45
C ILE A 68 0.94 2.10 5.98
N PHE A 69 1.15 1.95 4.67
CA PHE A 69 1.92 0.84 4.12
C PHE A 69 3.33 0.78 4.69
N ILE A 70 4.06 1.90 4.71
CA ILE A 70 5.42 1.98 5.28
C ILE A 70 5.41 1.61 6.77
N ASN A 71 4.48 2.18 7.54
CA ASN A 71 4.37 1.94 8.98
C ASN A 71 4.02 0.47 9.28
N TRP A 72 3.13 -0.12 8.49
CA TRP A 72 2.77 -1.53 8.58
C TRP A 72 3.98 -2.44 8.33
N SER A 73 4.76 -2.18 7.26
CA SER A 73 5.98 -2.95 6.97
C SER A 73 7.01 -2.84 8.10
N VAL A 74 7.13 -1.69 8.76
CA VAL A 74 8.00 -1.54 9.95
C VAL A 74 7.45 -2.33 11.14
N TYR A 75 6.15 -2.23 11.42
CA TYR A 75 5.50 -2.94 12.51
C TYR A 75 5.63 -4.47 12.36
N MET A 76 5.41 -5.00 11.15
CA MET A 76 5.52 -6.42 10.85
C MET A 76 6.92 -6.97 11.13
N ARG A 77 7.97 -6.28 10.67
CA ARG A 77 9.36 -6.67 10.95
C ARG A 77 9.65 -6.74 12.44
N ARG A 78 9.27 -5.69 13.19
CA ARG A 78 9.46 -5.67 14.66
C ARG A 78 8.70 -6.81 15.33
N ARG A 79 7.47 -7.10 14.89
CA ARG A 79 6.65 -8.18 15.46
C ARG A 79 7.26 -9.56 15.22
N GLU A 80 7.84 -9.79 14.05
CA GLU A 80 8.56 -11.03 13.72
C GLU A 80 9.83 -11.18 14.57
N GLU A 81 10.62 -10.11 14.73
CA GLU A 81 11.79 -10.10 15.62
C GLU A 81 11.40 -10.46 17.06
N HIS A 82 10.30 -9.90 17.59
CA HIS A 82 9.82 -10.25 18.93
C HIS A 82 9.35 -11.71 19.04
N ARG A 83 8.65 -12.23 18.02
CA ARG A 83 8.20 -13.63 17.99
C ARG A 83 9.37 -14.62 17.93
N SER A 84 10.45 -14.29 17.22
CA SER A 84 11.64 -15.14 17.11
C SER A 84 12.50 -15.23 18.38
N ARG A 85 12.25 -14.33 19.35
CA ARG A 85 12.97 -14.25 20.64
C ARG A 85 12.22 -14.85 21.83
N SER A 86 10.96 -15.26 21.62
CA SER A 86 10.10 -15.90 22.63
C SER A 86 10.02 -17.40 22.39
#